data_AF-A0A7R9Y3D3-F1
#
_entry.id   AF-A0A7R9Y3D3-F1
#
_cell.length_a   1.000
_cell.length_b   1.000
_cell.length_c   1.000
_cell.angle_alpha   90.00
_cell.angle_beta   90.00
_cell.angle_gamma   90.00
#
_symmetry.space_group_name_H-M   'P 1'
#
loop_
_entity.id
_entity.type
_entity.pdbx_description
1 polymer ?
#
loop_
_entity_poly.entity_id
_entity_poly.type
_entity_poly.pdbx_seq_one_letter_code
_entity_poly.pdbx_strand_id
1 'polypeptide(L)'
;SRSRSRSRSPRRRRRDDNRGARGPPARVKPEAEETIECAGCEGRVIGRAGATIKRLQEETGARVDIDRQRGGSCVVSGSEAQVAAAAAAVRKIIAEARERESGGGGGGGGGG
;
A
#
# COMPACT_ATOMS: atom_id res chain seq x y z
N SER A 1 42.21 -47.79 -21.64
CA SER A 1 41.42 -47.37 -22.82
C SER A 1 39.93 -47.51 -22.57
N ARG A 2 39.19 -46.40 -22.56
CA ARG A 2 37.87 -46.19 -23.22
C ARG A 2 37.19 -44.94 -22.66
N SER A 3 37.62 -43.82 -23.23
CA SER A 3 36.89 -42.56 -23.29
C SER A 3 35.48 -42.81 -23.83
N ARG A 4 34.46 -42.31 -23.13
CA ARG A 4 33.12 -42.14 -23.70
C ARG A 4 32.62 -40.74 -23.42
N SER A 5 33.00 -39.85 -24.33
CA SER A 5 32.40 -38.55 -24.57
C SER A 5 30.93 -38.73 -24.93
N ARG A 6 30.00 -38.16 -24.15
CA ARG A 6 28.63 -37.89 -24.60
C ARG A 6 28.12 -36.55 -24.06
N SER A 7 28.27 -35.55 -24.93
CA SER A 7 27.22 -34.61 -25.36
C SER A 7 26.34 -33.91 -24.31
N ARG A 8 26.68 -32.63 -24.10
CA ARG A 8 25.81 -31.45 -24.33
C ARG A 8 24.35 -31.55 -23.87
N SER A 9 24.03 -30.87 -22.77
CA SER A 9 22.80 -30.07 -22.62
C SER A 9 22.84 -29.15 -21.39
N PRO A 10 23.18 -27.86 -21.50
CA PRO A 10 22.78 -26.88 -20.50
C PRO A 10 21.36 -26.42 -20.85
N ARG A 11 20.36 -27.09 -20.27
CA ARG A 11 18.97 -26.59 -20.18
C ARG A 11 18.64 -26.70 -18.69
N ARG A 12 18.51 -25.60 -17.94
CA ARG A 12 17.39 -24.67 -18.05
C ARG A 12 17.83 -23.26 -17.63
N ARG A 13 17.19 -22.31 -18.30
CA ARG A 13 17.28 -20.86 -18.14
C ARG A 13 17.22 -20.46 -16.67
N ARG A 14 18.00 -19.41 -16.35
CA ARG A 14 17.92 -18.57 -15.15
C ARG A 14 16.47 -18.51 -14.69
N ARG A 15 16.13 -19.25 -13.63
CA ARG A 15 14.88 -18.98 -12.91
C ARG A 15 15.17 -17.68 -12.22
N ASP A 16 14.54 -16.62 -12.71
CA ASP A 16 14.47 -15.29 -12.14
C ASP A 16 15.16 -15.18 -10.79
N ASP A 17 16.29 -14.48 -10.78
CA ASP A 17 16.77 -13.73 -9.62
C ASP A 17 15.73 -12.66 -9.25
N ASN A 18 14.47 -13.06 -9.01
CA ASN A 18 13.59 -12.34 -8.09
C ASN A 18 14.07 -12.64 -6.67
N ARG A 19 15.37 -12.34 -6.45
CA ARG A 19 15.88 -11.80 -5.21
C ARG A 19 15.04 -10.56 -5.02
N GLY A 20 13.89 -10.72 -4.36
CA GLY A 20 13.20 -9.63 -3.73
C GLY A 20 14.23 -9.00 -2.83
N ALA A 21 14.94 -8.00 -3.37
CA ALA A 21 15.75 -7.06 -2.67
C ALA A 21 14.78 -6.25 -1.81
N ARG A 22 14.27 -6.89 -0.76
CA ARG A 22 13.55 -6.24 0.32
C ARG A 22 14.48 -6.24 1.53
N GLY A 23 15.74 -5.88 1.28
CA GLY A 23 16.53 -5.27 2.34
C GLY A 23 15.81 -3.98 2.73
N PRO A 24 15.56 -3.72 4.01
CA PRO A 24 14.98 -2.46 4.43
C PRO A 24 15.92 -1.33 3.97
N PRO A 25 15.43 -0.28 3.30
CA PRO A 25 16.30 0.79 2.85
C PRO A 25 16.94 1.45 4.08
N ALA A 26 18.25 1.61 4.00
CA ALA A 26 19.10 2.11 5.07
C ALA A 26 18.64 3.51 5.52
N ARG A 27 18.30 3.66 6.80
CA ARG A 27 18.22 4.93 7.56
C ARG A 27 17.71 6.13 6.71
N VAL A 28 16.54 6.00 6.12
CA VAL A 28 16.03 6.96 5.14
C VAL A 28 15.46 8.17 5.88
N LYS A 29 16.07 9.34 5.68
CA LYS A 29 15.38 10.63 5.89
C LYS A 29 14.10 10.59 5.04
N PRO A 30 12.94 11.13 5.47
CA PRO A 30 11.77 11.13 4.60
C PRO A 30 12.14 11.79 3.27
N GLU A 31 12.22 10.99 2.22
CA GLU A 31 12.63 11.41 0.87
C GLU A 31 11.43 12.01 0.15
N ALA A 32 10.22 11.63 0.55
CA ALA A 32 8.97 12.14 0.03
C ALA A 32 7.96 12.36 1.15
N GLU A 33 7.20 13.45 1.00
CA GLU A 33 5.97 13.72 1.74
C GLU A 33 4.88 14.02 0.72
N GLU A 34 3.74 13.35 0.82
CA GLU A 34 2.60 13.59 -0.06
C GLU A 34 1.35 13.91 0.77
N THR A 35 0.72 15.02 0.44
CA THR A 35 -0.54 15.46 1.08
C THR A 35 -1.71 15.11 0.18
N ILE A 36 -2.70 14.43 0.73
CA ILE A 36 -3.89 13.93 0.04
C ILE A 36 -5.12 14.52 0.71
N GLU A 37 -5.97 15.17 -0.08
CA GLU A 37 -7.22 15.76 0.40
C GLU A 37 -8.25 14.66 0.68
N CYS A 38 -8.57 14.46 1.96
CA CYS A 38 -9.51 13.46 2.46
C CYS A 38 -10.79 14.09 3.04
N ALA A 39 -11.12 15.31 2.59
CA ALA A 39 -12.24 16.11 3.10
C ALA A 39 -13.55 15.28 3.10
N GLY A 40 -14.08 15.02 4.29
CA GLY A 40 -15.31 14.25 4.51
C GLY A 40 -15.15 12.71 4.57
N CYS A 41 -14.01 12.16 4.15
CA CYS A 41 -13.78 10.71 4.07
C CYS A 41 -12.71 10.19 5.03
N GLU A 42 -12.07 11.07 5.80
CA GLU A 42 -11.04 10.76 6.79
C GLU A 42 -11.46 9.70 7.83
N GLY A 43 -12.73 9.68 8.26
CA GLY A 43 -13.25 8.61 9.14
C GLY A 43 -13.30 7.23 8.47
N ARG A 44 -13.34 7.15 7.14
CA ARG A 44 -13.25 5.90 6.36
C ARG A 44 -11.80 5.48 6.16
N VAL A 45 -10.91 6.43 5.88
CA VAL A 45 -9.46 6.18 5.77
C VAL A 45 -8.89 5.64 7.08
N ILE A 46 -9.28 6.21 8.22
CA ILE A 46 -8.89 5.71 9.55
C ILE A 46 -9.50 4.33 9.82
N GLY A 47 -10.76 4.13 9.43
CA GLY A 47 -11.52 2.93 9.72
C GLY A 47 -12.01 2.87 11.18
N ARG A 48 -12.82 1.85 11.50
CA ARG A 48 -13.33 1.63 12.87
C ARG A 48 -12.13 1.41 13.80
N ALA A 49 -12.00 2.25 14.83
CA ALA A 49 -10.90 2.23 15.80
C ALA A 49 -9.48 2.40 15.22
N GLY A 50 -9.32 2.94 14.01
CA GLY A 50 -7.98 3.12 13.41
C GLY A 50 -7.35 1.85 12.87
N ALA A 51 -8.12 0.77 12.68
CA ALA A 51 -7.60 -0.49 12.17
C ALA A 51 -7.12 -0.37 10.70
N THR A 52 -7.86 0.36 9.87
CA THR A 52 -7.54 0.52 8.43
C THR A 52 -6.25 1.29 8.24
N ILE A 53 -6.10 2.44 8.92
CA ILE A 53 -4.88 3.25 8.81
C ILE A 53 -3.65 2.53 9.37
N LYS A 54 -3.77 1.79 10.49
CA LYS A 54 -2.67 0.97 11.01
C LYS A 54 -2.21 -0.06 10.00
N ARG A 55 -3.17 -0.80 9.44
CA ARG A 55 -2.89 -1.80 8.42
C ARG A 55 -2.22 -1.19 7.19
N LEU A 56 -2.69 -0.03 6.72
CA LEU A 56 -2.06 0.73 5.63
C LEU A 56 -0.60 1.07 5.93
N GLN A 57 -0.33 1.61 7.12
CA GLN A 57 1.03 1.94 7.55
C GLN A 57 1.90 0.69 7.68
N GLU A 58 1.36 -0.43 8.15
CA GLU A 58 2.07 -1.71 8.27
C GLU A 58 2.35 -2.36 6.90
N GLU A 59 1.39 -2.34 5.97
CA GLU A 59 1.52 -2.93 4.63
C GLU A 59 2.49 -2.11 3.75
N THR A 60 2.49 -0.78 3.89
CA THR A 60 3.30 0.12 3.07
C THR A 60 4.62 0.51 3.72
N GLY A 61 4.68 0.48 5.06
CA GLY A 61 5.77 1.03 5.85
C GLY A 61 5.84 2.55 5.83
N ALA A 62 4.88 3.25 5.23
CA ALA A 62 4.79 4.70 5.24
C ALA A 62 4.14 5.19 6.54
N ARG A 63 4.48 6.41 6.97
CA ARG A 63 3.81 7.08 8.07
C ARG A 63 2.65 7.90 7.52
N VAL A 64 1.45 7.65 8.04
CA VAL A 64 0.22 8.31 7.60
C VAL A 64 -0.35 9.12 8.76
N ASP A 65 -0.38 10.44 8.60
CA ASP A 65 -0.97 11.39 9.54
C ASP A 65 -2.24 11.99 8.92
N ILE A 66 -3.27 12.24 9.72
CA ILE A 66 -4.53 12.78 9.23
C ILE A 66 -4.89 13.99 10.07
N ASP A 67 -4.82 15.15 9.45
CA ASP A 67 -5.14 16.43 10.06
C ASP A 67 -6.58 16.82 9.75
N ARG A 68 -7.45 16.61 10.75
CA ARG A 68 -8.86 17.00 10.70
C ARG A 68 -9.06 18.52 10.81
N GLN A 69 -8.09 19.23 11.37
CA GLN A 69 -8.17 20.69 11.55
C GLN A 69 -7.92 21.42 10.23
N ARG A 70 -7.04 20.88 9.37
CA ARG A 70 -6.79 21.34 7.99
C ARG A 70 -7.77 20.71 6.99
N GLY A 71 -9.06 20.72 7.31
CA GLY A 71 -10.11 20.29 6.39
C GLY A 71 -10.06 18.81 5.98
N GLY A 72 -9.47 17.96 6.80
CA GLY A 72 -9.31 16.54 6.53
C GLY A 72 -8.20 16.23 5.52
N SER A 73 -7.02 16.78 5.74
CA SER A 73 -5.84 16.51 4.92
C SER A 73 -5.07 15.32 5.48
N CYS A 74 -4.72 14.35 4.63
CA CYS A 74 -3.88 13.23 5.01
C CYS A 74 -2.45 13.47 4.52
N VAL A 75 -1.48 13.46 5.43
CA VAL A 75 -0.07 13.63 5.12
C VAL A 75 0.62 12.27 5.23
N VAL A 76 1.20 11.81 4.13
CA VAL A 76 1.95 10.57 4.06
C VAL A 76 3.43 10.90 3.96
N SER A 77 4.25 10.39 4.87
CA SER A 77 5.70 10.62 4.92
C SER A 77 6.47 9.30 4.94
N GLY A 78 7.56 9.23 4.18
CA GLY A 78 8.39 8.01 4.10
C GLY A 78 9.35 8.00 2.91
N SER A 79 9.70 6.82 2.42
CA SER A 79 10.41 6.66 1.15
C SER A 79 9.46 6.80 -0.03
N GLU A 80 9.96 7.21 -1.20
CA GLU A 80 9.16 7.40 -2.42
C GLU A 80 8.27 6.19 -2.74
N ALA A 81 8.82 4.97 -2.66
CA ALA A 81 8.06 3.73 -2.87
C ALA A 81 6.95 3.50 -1.83
N GLN A 82 7.19 3.88 -0.56
CA GLN A 82 6.22 3.70 0.52
C GLN A 82 5.10 4.73 0.41
N VAL A 83 5.46 6.00 0.17
CA VAL A 83 4.51 7.09 -0.03
C VAL A 83 3.62 6.81 -1.24
N ALA A 84 4.20 6.38 -2.37
CA ALA A 84 3.41 6.03 -3.56
C ALA A 84 2.41 4.89 -3.29
N ALA A 85 2.82 3.85 -2.55
CA ALA A 85 1.94 2.73 -2.20
C ALA A 85 0.82 3.14 -1.24
N ALA A 86 1.14 3.89 -0.19
CA ALA A 86 0.18 4.40 0.78
C ALA A 86 -0.78 5.40 0.16
N ALA A 87 -0.27 6.34 -0.64
CA ALA A 87 -1.07 7.34 -1.31
C ALA A 87 -2.05 6.72 -2.30
N ALA A 88 -1.63 5.74 -3.09
CA ALA A 88 -2.52 5.01 -3.99
C ALA A 88 -3.67 4.33 -3.22
N ALA A 89 -3.35 3.69 -2.10
CA ALA A 89 -4.35 3.01 -1.28
C ALA A 89 -5.30 3.99 -0.55
N VAL A 90 -4.79 5.11 -0.04
CA VAL A 90 -5.58 6.18 0.57
C VAL A 90 -6.51 6.83 -0.47
N ARG A 91 -5.99 7.20 -1.65
CA ARG A 91 -6.80 7.74 -2.76
C ARG A 91 -7.92 6.79 -3.17
N LYS A 92 -7.64 5.48 -3.21
CA LYS A 92 -8.66 4.46 -3.50
C LYS A 92 -9.78 4.47 -2.45
N ILE A 93 -9.43 4.49 -1.15
CA ILE A 93 -10.42 4.53 -0.07
C ILE A 93 -11.26 5.81 -0.12
N ILE A 94 -10.65 6.95 -0.42
CA ILE A 94 -11.37 8.23 -0.56
C ILE A 94 -12.33 8.18 -1.74
N ALA A 95 -11.89 7.65 -2.89
CA ALA A 95 -12.76 7.44 -4.04
C ALA A 95 -13.94 6.53 -3.68
N GLU A 96 -13.68 5.37 -3.08
CA GLU A 96 -14.74 4.45 -2.63
C GLU A 96 -15.66 5.06 -1.58
N ALA A 97 -15.15 5.94 -0.71
CA ALA A 97 -15.94 6.64 0.29
C ALA A 97 -16.84 7.72 -0.34
N ARG A 98 -16.32 8.50 -1.29
CA ARG A 98 -17.09 9.52 -2.02
C ARG A 98 -18.19 8.91 -2.89
N GLU A 99 -17.89 7.81 -3.57
CA GLU A 99 -18.86 7.11 -4.43
C GLU A 99 -20.03 6.56 -3.61
N ARG A 100 -19.79 6.14 -2.37
CA ARG A 100 -20.83 5.64 -1.46
C ARG A 100 -21.67 6.75 -0.82
N GLU A 101 -21.26 8.02 -0.90
CA GLU A 101 -22.01 9.16 -0.37
C GLU A 101 -23.03 9.73 -1.38
N SER A 102 -22.88 9.45 -2.68
CA SER A 102 -23.77 9.98 -3.74
C SER A 102 -24.88 9.00 -4.17
N GLY A 103 -24.79 7.71 -3.81
CA GLY A 103 -25.79 6.69 -4.13
C GLY A 103 -26.41 6.09 -2.87
N GLY A 104 -27.71 6.31 -2.66
CA GLY A 104 -28.43 5.74 -1.53
C GLY A 104 -28.48 4.21 -1.49
N GLY A 105 -28.71 3.67 -0.28
CA GLY A 105 -29.46 2.43 -0.06
C GLY A 105 -28.69 1.09 -0.01
N GLY A 106 -28.90 0.33 1.07
CA GLY A 106 -29.13 -1.12 0.97
C GLY A 106 -28.15 -2.07 1.66
N GLY A 107 -28.67 -2.82 2.64
CA GLY A 107 -28.11 -4.08 3.18
C GLY A 107 -27.91 -4.04 4.70
N GLY A 108 -28.80 -4.52 5.58
CA GLY A 108 -29.74 -5.64 5.43
C GLY A 108 -29.07 -6.95 5.81
N GLY A 109 -29.37 -7.47 7.01
CA GLY A 109 -28.97 -8.79 7.53
C GLY A 109 -28.56 -8.68 9.00
N GLY A 110 -29.33 -9.12 10.00
CA GLY A 110 -30.32 -10.19 10.06
C GLY A 110 -29.68 -11.42 10.71
N GLY A 111 -30.18 -11.81 11.89
CA GLY A 111 -29.99 -13.15 12.46
C GLY A 111 -29.20 -13.22 13.77
N GLY A 112 -29.91 -13.51 14.86
CA GLY A 112 -29.42 -13.77 16.21
C GLY A 112 -30.54 -13.61 17.22
#